data_AF-A0A9X8H280-F1
#
_entry.id   AF-A0A9X8H280-F1
#
_cell.length_a   1.000
_cell.length_b   1.000
_cell.length_c   1.000
_cell.angle_alpha   90.00
_cell.angle_beta   90.00
_cell.angle_gamma   90.00
#
_symmetry.space_group_name_H-M   'P 1'
#
loop_
_entity.id
_entity.type
_entity.pdbx_description
1 polymer ?
#
loop_
_entity_poly.entity_id
_entity_poly.type
_entity_poly.pdbx_seq_one_letter_code
_entity_poly.pdbx_strand_id
1 'polypeptide(L)'
;MVNPLTRCVEDYSLPPFAQLRPDDIAPALRTAMAEFASDLVAIEDDLACPDAEISWESVMDRLEIIDDPLERLWSIVTQLMQVVNVPELRAAHADVQEEIVSLQSKRAQSLVVFQAMTTLRHSAAYESYTTEQQNAVAAGHVGATSENGPWKLSLELPVYNPVMKFCSNRSIRQTLWHAFNVKANANELVVVEMLQLRHELAQLLGFATFAELSLANKVAPSVDAVLDTLEELRDKALPRSQAELRLLEEFAASHDHPLPLQQWDIPYW
;
A
#
# COMPACT_ATOMS: atom_id res chain seq x y z
N MET A 1 27.21 17.27 -3.97
CA MET A 1 26.92 16.41 -2.80
C MET A 1 25.85 15.43 -3.28
N VAL A 2 26.05 14.13 -3.13
CA VAL A 2 25.06 13.13 -3.57
C VAL A 2 23.80 13.30 -2.72
N ASN A 3 22.64 13.29 -3.36
CA ASN A 3 21.36 13.43 -2.69
C ASN A 3 21.18 12.30 -1.66
N PRO A 4 20.83 12.59 -0.39
CA PRO A 4 20.72 11.58 0.66
C PRO A 4 19.65 10.52 0.38
N LEU A 5 18.58 10.88 -0.32
CA LEU A 5 17.53 9.93 -0.74
C LEU A 5 18.05 8.96 -1.80
N THR A 6 18.78 9.46 -2.80
CA THR A 6 19.40 8.62 -3.84
C THR A 6 20.35 7.61 -3.22
N ARG A 7 21.27 8.09 -2.36
CA ARG A 7 22.23 7.20 -1.67
C ARG A 7 21.55 6.14 -0.81
N CYS A 8 20.44 6.51 -0.15
CA CYS A 8 19.68 5.56 0.64
C CYS A 8 19.18 4.37 -0.20
N VAL A 9 18.82 4.61 -1.47
CA VAL A 9 18.36 3.57 -2.40
C VAL A 9 19.51 2.69 -2.81
N GLU A 10 20.60 3.31 -3.27
CA GLU A 10 21.81 2.61 -3.71
C GLU A 10 22.38 1.70 -2.61
N ASP A 11 22.41 2.19 -1.37
CA ASP A 11 22.99 1.48 -0.22
C ASP A 11 22.00 0.48 0.43
N TYR A 12 20.76 0.36 -0.06
CA TYR A 12 19.67 -0.40 0.59
C TYR A 12 19.56 -0.11 2.11
N SER A 13 19.77 1.14 2.48
CA SER A 13 19.83 1.58 3.88
C SER A 13 18.51 2.19 4.34
N LEU A 14 18.36 2.36 5.64
CA LEU A 14 17.19 3.05 6.21
C LEU A 14 17.12 4.51 5.71
N PRO A 15 15.91 5.06 5.49
CA PRO A 15 15.75 6.44 5.07
C PRO A 15 16.44 7.43 6.04
N PRO A 16 17.26 8.37 5.54
CA PRO A 16 18.02 9.30 6.36
C PRO A 16 17.14 10.46 6.84
N PHE A 17 16.05 10.17 7.55
CA PHE A 17 15.01 11.13 7.95
C PHE A 17 15.55 12.36 8.68
N ALA A 18 16.64 12.23 9.45
CA ALA A 18 17.26 13.35 10.17
C ALA A 18 17.98 14.36 9.25
N GLN A 19 18.37 13.95 8.04
CA GLN A 19 19.13 14.77 7.10
C GLN A 19 18.29 15.19 5.89
N LEU A 20 17.17 14.50 5.66
CA LEU A 20 16.25 14.73 4.54
C LEU A 20 15.63 16.12 4.60
N ARG A 21 15.69 16.83 3.48
CA ARG A 21 15.02 18.13 3.29
C ARG A 21 13.96 18.01 2.19
N PRO A 22 12.87 18.78 2.23
CA PRO A 22 11.90 18.82 1.14
C PRO A 22 12.53 19.05 -0.24
N ASP A 23 13.58 19.88 -0.31
CA ASP A 23 14.31 20.18 -1.55
C ASP A 23 15.08 18.98 -2.13
N ASP A 24 15.34 17.94 -1.33
CA ASP A 24 15.98 16.71 -1.79
C ASP A 24 15.00 15.79 -2.55
N ILE A 25 13.69 15.97 -2.37
CA ILE A 25 12.66 15.04 -2.85
C ILE A 25 12.57 15.05 -4.38
N ALA A 26 12.32 16.22 -4.96
CA ALA A 26 12.07 16.32 -6.40
C ALA A 26 13.28 15.90 -7.25
N PRO A 27 14.54 16.28 -6.92
CA PRO A 27 15.71 15.79 -7.63
C PRO A 27 15.89 14.27 -7.56
N ALA A 28 15.74 13.67 -6.37
CA ALA A 28 15.90 12.21 -6.21
C ALA A 28 14.84 11.43 -7.00
N LEU A 29 13.57 11.85 -6.91
CA LEU A 29 12.48 11.20 -7.63
C LEU A 29 12.60 11.37 -9.14
N ARG A 30 12.96 12.56 -9.63
CA ARG A 30 13.13 12.78 -11.09
C ARG A 30 14.29 11.98 -11.67
N THR A 31 15.37 11.78 -10.92
CA THR A 31 16.46 10.87 -11.31
C THR A 31 15.96 9.42 -11.39
N ALA A 32 15.32 8.91 -10.34
CA ALA A 32 14.79 7.54 -10.32
C ALA A 32 13.72 7.31 -11.39
N MET A 33 12.88 8.31 -11.66
CA MET A 33 11.89 8.28 -12.75
C MET A 33 12.55 8.20 -14.13
N ALA A 34 13.65 8.91 -14.35
CA ALA A 34 14.37 8.88 -15.62
C ALA A 34 15.04 7.52 -15.84
N GLU A 35 15.67 6.95 -14.79
CA GLU A 35 16.24 5.60 -14.80
C GLU A 35 15.16 4.55 -15.06
N PHE A 36 14.08 4.57 -14.27
CA PHE A 36 12.91 3.71 -14.45
C PHE A 36 12.35 3.76 -15.87
N ALA A 37 12.14 4.97 -16.40
CA ALA A 37 11.59 5.15 -17.74
C ALA A 37 12.55 4.60 -18.82
N SER A 38 13.85 4.76 -18.64
CA SER A 38 14.88 4.20 -19.53
C SER A 38 14.89 2.67 -19.48
N ASP A 39 14.91 2.10 -18.27
CA ASP A 39 14.99 0.66 -18.08
C ASP A 39 13.71 -0.05 -18.52
N LEU A 40 12.54 0.58 -18.31
CA LEU A 40 11.27 0.07 -18.84
C LEU A 40 11.32 -0.03 -20.37
N VAL A 41 11.83 1.00 -21.06
CA VAL A 41 11.98 0.96 -22.52
C VAL A 41 12.95 -0.14 -22.94
N ALA A 42 14.07 -0.32 -22.23
CA ALA A 42 15.03 -1.39 -22.53
C ALA A 42 14.41 -2.78 -22.33
N ILE A 43 13.61 -2.98 -21.27
CA ILE A 43 12.86 -4.22 -21.04
C ILE A 43 11.84 -4.43 -22.17
N GLU A 44 11.08 -3.40 -22.56
CA GLU A 44 10.11 -3.49 -23.64
C GLU A 44 10.79 -3.86 -24.98
N ASP A 45 11.93 -3.26 -25.31
CA ASP A 45 12.69 -3.55 -26.52
C ASP A 45 13.23 -4.99 -26.52
N ASP A 46 13.80 -5.45 -25.40
CA ASP A 46 14.30 -6.82 -25.26
C ASP A 46 13.17 -7.85 -25.42
N LEU A 47 12.03 -7.62 -24.74
CA LEU A 47 10.88 -8.52 -24.76
C LEU A 47 10.12 -8.51 -26.09
N ALA A 48 10.22 -7.43 -26.87
CA ALA A 48 9.65 -7.33 -28.20
C ALA A 48 10.47 -8.08 -29.27
N CYS A 49 11.69 -8.50 -28.96
CA CYS A 49 12.51 -9.28 -29.87
C CYS A 49 11.87 -10.65 -30.17
N PRO A 50 11.70 -11.06 -31.45
CA PRO A 50 11.06 -12.33 -31.79
C PRO A 50 11.75 -13.58 -31.20
N ASP A 51 13.06 -13.49 -30.97
CA ASP A 51 13.88 -14.56 -30.42
C ASP A 51 14.14 -14.40 -28.91
N ALA A 52 13.41 -13.50 -28.23
CA ALA A 52 13.56 -13.27 -26.80
C ALA A 52 13.27 -14.55 -25.99
N GLU A 53 14.19 -14.92 -25.11
CA GLU A 53 13.95 -15.97 -24.13
C GLU A 53 13.08 -15.41 -22.99
N ILE A 54 11.83 -15.90 -22.91
CA ILE A 54 10.87 -15.48 -21.90
C ILE A 54 10.94 -16.44 -20.70
N SER A 55 11.59 -15.98 -19.63
CA SER A 55 11.73 -16.68 -18.35
C SER A 55 11.27 -15.80 -17.19
N TRP A 56 11.15 -16.38 -15.99
CA TRP A 56 10.77 -15.60 -14.80
C TRP A 56 11.76 -14.46 -14.56
N GLU A 57 13.05 -14.77 -14.69
CA GLU A 57 14.16 -13.84 -14.50
C GLU A 57 14.19 -12.74 -15.57
N SER A 58 13.88 -13.07 -16.83
CA SER A 58 13.90 -12.09 -17.93
C SER A 58 12.69 -11.15 -17.94
N VAL A 59 11.66 -11.42 -17.14
CA VAL A 59 10.45 -10.59 -17.04
C VAL A 59 10.23 -10.09 -15.61
N MET A 60 9.88 -10.98 -14.68
CA MET A 60 9.38 -10.60 -13.36
C MET A 60 10.48 -10.04 -12.47
N ASP A 61 11.65 -10.68 -12.42
CA ASP A 61 12.77 -10.19 -11.61
C ASP A 61 13.27 -8.84 -12.14
N ARG A 62 13.34 -8.67 -13.47
CA ARG A 62 13.70 -7.38 -14.09
C ARG A 62 12.70 -6.28 -13.77
N LEU A 63 11.40 -6.57 -13.79
CA LEU A 63 10.37 -5.60 -13.41
C LEU A 63 10.50 -5.20 -11.94
N GLU A 64 10.67 -6.18 -11.04
CA GLU A 64 10.86 -5.92 -9.61
C GLU A 64 12.10 -5.03 -9.36
N ILE A 65 13.21 -5.30 -10.06
CA ILE A 65 14.44 -4.51 -9.95
C ILE A 65 14.22 -3.06 -10.35
N ILE A 66 13.50 -2.79 -11.45
CA ILE A 66 13.30 -1.40 -11.91
C ILE A 66 12.26 -0.65 -11.07
N ASP A 67 11.24 -1.35 -10.56
CA ASP A 67 10.18 -0.73 -9.75
C ASP A 67 10.73 -0.27 -8.37
N ASP A 68 11.61 -1.07 -7.75
CA ASP A 68 12.04 -0.89 -6.35
C ASP A 68 12.60 0.51 -6.02
N PRO A 69 13.56 1.10 -6.77
CA PRO A 69 14.08 2.43 -6.48
C PRO A 69 13.01 3.53 -6.36
N LEU A 70 12.11 3.60 -7.35
CA LEU A 70 11.08 4.63 -7.42
C LEU A 70 10.00 4.39 -6.37
N GLU A 71 9.58 3.14 -6.18
CA GLU A 71 8.57 2.79 -5.17
C GLU A 71 9.07 3.08 -3.75
N ARG A 72 10.33 2.77 -3.45
CA ARG A 72 10.93 3.01 -2.14
C ARG A 72 11.03 4.50 -1.84
N LEU A 73 11.49 5.31 -2.80
CA LEU A 73 11.52 6.77 -2.66
C LEU A 73 10.12 7.35 -2.49
N TRP A 74 9.16 6.92 -3.30
CA TRP A 74 7.80 7.41 -3.21
C TRP A 74 7.12 7.02 -1.89
N SER A 75 7.39 5.81 -1.40
CA SER A 75 6.92 5.34 -0.10
C SER A 75 7.45 6.19 1.05
N ILE A 76 8.71 6.62 1.01
CA ILE A 76 9.29 7.54 2.01
C ILE A 76 8.52 8.85 2.03
N VAL A 77 8.28 9.46 0.87
CA VAL A 77 7.61 10.77 0.75
C VAL A 77 6.15 10.68 1.17
N THR A 78 5.43 9.66 0.71
CA THR A 78 4.01 9.43 1.09
C THR A 78 3.88 9.14 2.58
N GLN A 79 4.79 8.39 3.19
CA GLN A 79 4.79 8.15 4.63
C GLN A 79 5.06 9.44 5.42
N LEU A 80 6.05 10.24 5.01
CA LEU A 80 6.33 11.54 5.63
C LEU A 80 5.12 12.48 5.57
N MET A 81 4.37 12.46 4.47
CA MET A 81 3.11 13.21 4.34
C MET A 81 2.03 12.79 5.35
N GLN A 82 2.08 11.56 5.87
CA GLN A 82 1.17 11.09 6.92
C GLN A 82 1.64 11.48 8.33
N VAL A 83 2.96 11.49 8.59
CA VAL A 83 3.50 11.65 9.96
C VAL A 83 4.02 13.06 10.30
N VAL A 84 4.50 13.79 9.28
CA VAL A 84 5.12 15.12 9.38
C VAL A 84 4.59 16.00 8.23
N ASN A 85 3.28 16.22 8.23
CA ASN A 85 2.58 16.98 7.19
C ASN A 85 2.80 18.50 7.34
N VAL A 86 3.80 19.04 6.65
CA VAL A 86 4.15 20.48 6.63
C VAL A 86 3.98 21.08 5.22
N PRO A 87 3.75 22.40 5.07
CA PRO A 87 3.51 23.04 3.76
C PRO A 87 4.58 22.74 2.70
N GLU A 88 5.85 22.75 3.09
CA GLU A 88 7.00 22.51 2.21
C GLU A 88 6.99 21.08 1.66
N LEU A 89 6.66 20.10 2.50
CA LEU A 89 6.55 18.70 2.10
C LEU A 89 5.34 18.47 1.18
N ARG A 90 4.21 19.14 1.46
CA ARG A 90 3.03 19.09 0.57
C ARG A 90 3.35 19.64 -0.81
N ALA A 91 4.08 20.76 -0.88
CA ALA A 91 4.50 21.34 -2.14
C ALA A 91 5.45 20.40 -2.90
N ALA A 92 6.46 19.83 -2.22
CA ALA A 92 7.39 18.88 -2.84
C ALA A 92 6.70 17.60 -3.34
N HIS A 93 5.74 17.06 -2.58
CA HIS A 93 4.92 15.92 -3.02
C HIS A 93 4.06 16.27 -4.24
N ALA A 94 3.35 17.40 -4.19
CA ALA A 94 2.47 17.84 -5.28
C ALA A 94 3.25 18.13 -6.59
N ASP A 95 4.50 18.62 -6.49
CA ASP A 95 5.35 18.92 -7.65
C ASP A 95 5.64 17.70 -8.53
N VAL A 96 5.71 16.50 -7.95
CA VAL A 96 6.12 15.27 -8.65
C VAL A 96 5.01 14.22 -8.77
N GLN A 97 3.89 14.40 -8.08
CA GLN A 97 2.82 13.40 -8.02
C GLN A 97 2.27 13.03 -9.40
N GLU A 98 2.03 14.01 -10.28
CA GLU A 98 1.48 13.74 -11.62
C GLU A 98 2.47 12.94 -12.49
N GLU A 99 3.75 13.29 -12.44
CA GLU A 99 4.82 12.59 -13.18
C GLU A 99 4.92 11.11 -12.75
N ILE A 100 4.87 10.86 -11.44
CA ILE A 100 4.91 9.50 -10.88
C ILE A 100 3.70 8.68 -11.30
N VAL A 101 2.49 9.23 -11.14
CA VAL A 101 1.25 8.51 -11.50
C VAL A 101 1.21 8.21 -12.99
N SER A 102 1.70 9.13 -13.83
CA SER A 102 1.82 8.92 -15.27
C SER A 102 2.75 7.76 -15.60
N LEU A 103 3.94 7.71 -14.99
CA LEU A 103 4.91 6.62 -15.20
C LEU A 103 4.42 5.26 -14.70
N GLN A 104 3.82 5.21 -13.51
CA GLN A 104 3.20 3.99 -12.97
C GLN A 104 2.09 3.48 -13.89
N SER A 105 1.26 4.39 -14.42
CA SER A 105 0.22 4.04 -15.38
C SER A 105 0.81 3.48 -16.67
N LYS A 106 1.88 4.10 -17.20
CA LYS A 106 2.58 3.64 -18.40
C LYS A 106 3.12 2.21 -18.21
N ARG A 107 3.83 1.94 -17.11
CA ARG A 107 4.34 0.59 -16.78
C ARG A 107 3.21 -0.42 -16.64
N ALA A 108 2.15 -0.09 -15.91
CA ALA A 108 1.00 -0.97 -15.70
C ALA A 108 0.23 -1.28 -17.00
N GLN A 109 0.30 -0.39 -18.00
CA GLN A 109 -0.39 -0.52 -19.28
C GLN A 109 0.51 -1.02 -20.42
N SER A 110 1.75 -1.41 -20.12
CA SER A 110 2.67 -1.93 -21.14
C SER A 110 2.14 -3.22 -21.75
N LEU A 111 1.78 -3.17 -23.04
CA LEU A 111 1.27 -4.31 -23.78
C LEU A 111 2.35 -5.40 -23.95
N VAL A 112 3.60 -4.99 -24.16
CA VAL A 112 4.72 -5.92 -24.36
C VAL A 112 4.99 -6.71 -23.07
N VAL A 113 5.05 -6.03 -21.93
CA VAL A 113 5.19 -6.69 -20.61
C VAL A 113 4.01 -7.62 -20.36
N PHE A 114 2.77 -7.16 -20.63
CA PHE A 114 1.58 -8.00 -20.46
C PHE A 114 1.62 -9.27 -21.34
N GLN A 115 2.11 -9.17 -22.57
CA GLN A 115 2.30 -10.31 -23.46
C GLN A 115 3.37 -11.28 -22.93
N ALA A 116 4.51 -10.77 -22.46
CA ALA A 116 5.56 -11.59 -21.86
C ALA A 116 5.07 -12.34 -20.60
N MET A 117 4.35 -11.66 -19.70
CA MET A 117 3.71 -12.29 -18.54
C MET A 117 2.69 -13.36 -18.95
N THR A 118 1.95 -13.12 -20.04
CA THR A 118 1.03 -14.11 -20.61
C THR A 118 1.78 -15.33 -21.15
N THR A 119 2.93 -15.14 -21.78
CA THR A 119 3.80 -16.24 -22.23
C THR A 119 4.32 -17.06 -21.04
N LEU A 120 4.78 -16.40 -19.97
CA LEU A 120 5.20 -17.10 -18.73
C LEU A 120 4.10 -17.98 -18.16
N ARG A 121 2.87 -17.47 -18.12
CA ARG A 121 1.71 -18.22 -17.63
C ARG A 121 1.43 -19.49 -18.44
N HIS A 122 1.65 -19.45 -19.75
CA HIS A 122 1.39 -20.59 -20.65
C HIS A 122 2.63 -21.46 -20.89
N SER A 123 3.76 -21.14 -20.25
CA SER A 123 5.00 -21.89 -20.36
C SER A 123 4.94 -23.20 -19.56
N ALA A 124 5.75 -24.17 -19.95
CA ALA A 124 5.91 -25.41 -19.18
C ALA A 124 6.47 -25.17 -17.76
N ALA A 125 7.19 -24.07 -17.55
CA ALA A 125 7.76 -23.71 -16.24
C ALA A 125 6.68 -23.29 -15.23
N TYR A 126 5.47 -22.91 -15.67
CA TYR A 126 4.41 -22.45 -14.78
C TYR A 126 4.04 -23.46 -13.68
N GLU A 127 4.07 -24.76 -14.00
CA GLU A 127 3.79 -25.83 -13.04
C GLU A 127 4.85 -25.94 -11.93
N SER A 128 6.07 -25.44 -12.19
CA SER A 128 7.17 -25.43 -11.22
C SER A 128 7.23 -24.16 -10.35
N TYR A 129 6.45 -23.13 -10.68
CA TYR A 129 6.39 -21.89 -9.92
C TYR A 129 5.75 -22.08 -8.55
N THR A 130 6.21 -21.30 -7.58
CA THR A 130 5.56 -21.16 -6.27
C THR A 130 4.14 -20.62 -6.42
N THR A 131 3.30 -20.77 -5.39
CA THR A 131 1.93 -20.23 -5.41
C THR A 131 1.92 -18.71 -5.61
N GLU A 132 2.88 -18.01 -5.02
CA GLU A 132 3.09 -16.56 -5.13
C GLU A 132 3.43 -16.16 -6.58
N GLN A 133 4.37 -16.88 -7.20
CA GLN A 133 4.77 -16.66 -8.58
C GLN A 133 3.62 -16.91 -9.56
N GLN A 134 2.89 -18.02 -9.39
CA GLN A 134 1.68 -18.30 -10.17
C GLN A 134 0.63 -17.19 -10.01
N ASN A 135 0.46 -16.68 -8.80
CA ASN A 135 -0.48 -15.60 -8.51
C ASN A 135 -0.10 -14.28 -9.20
N ALA A 136 1.19 -13.96 -9.32
CA ALA A 136 1.68 -12.72 -9.90
C ALA A 136 1.48 -12.63 -11.42
N VAL A 137 1.47 -13.76 -12.15
CA VAL A 137 1.27 -13.81 -13.61
C VAL A 137 -0.12 -14.30 -14.04
N ALA A 138 -0.99 -14.60 -13.07
CA ALA A 138 -2.34 -15.10 -13.34
C ALA A 138 -3.21 -14.01 -13.99
N ALA A 139 -3.87 -14.32 -15.13
CA ALA A 139 -4.90 -13.47 -15.73
C ALA A 139 -6.33 -13.83 -15.26
N GLY A 140 -6.44 -14.46 -14.08
CA GLY A 140 -7.66 -15.15 -13.68
C GLY A 140 -7.81 -16.50 -14.41
N HIS A 141 -9.03 -17.04 -14.40
CA HIS A 141 -9.29 -18.37 -14.96
C HIS A 141 -9.64 -18.29 -16.45
N VAL A 142 -9.08 -19.20 -17.25
CA VAL A 142 -9.36 -19.27 -18.70
C VAL A 142 -10.85 -19.53 -18.94
N GLY A 143 -11.48 -18.70 -19.77
CA GLY A 143 -12.90 -18.78 -20.08
C GLY A 143 -13.82 -18.14 -19.03
N ALA A 144 -13.26 -17.60 -17.94
CA ALA A 144 -14.04 -16.83 -16.99
C ALA A 144 -14.47 -15.49 -17.61
N THR A 145 -15.72 -15.12 -17.40
CA THR A 145 -16.30 -13.81 -17.72
C THR A 145 -16.85 -13.19 -16.44
N SER A 146 -17.38 -11.96 -16.52
CA SER A 146 -18.14 -11.37 -15.42
C SER A 146 -19.34 -12.24 -15.01
N GLU A 147 -19.95 -12.95 -15.96
CA GLU A 147 -21.14 -13.79 -15.77
C GLU A 147 -20.78 -15.23 -15.38
N ASN A 148 -19.73 -15.79 -15.95
CA ASN A 148 -19.35 -17.19 -15.78
C ASN A 148 -17.97 -17.26 -15.13
N GLY A 149 -17.90 -17.70 -13.87
CA GLY A 149 -16.64 -17.87 -13.15
C GLY A 149 -15.72 -18.96 -13.75
N PRO A 150 -14.64 -19.32 -13.05
CA PRO A 150 -14.36 -18.98 -11.65
C PRO A 150 -13.84 -17.54 -11.46
N TRP A 151 -14.15 -16.95 -10.31
CA TRP A 151 -13.64 -15.64 -9.88
C TRP A 151 -12.63 -15.78 -8.76
N LYS A 152 -11.55 -15.00 -8.80
CA LYS A 152 -10.55 -14.89 -7.74
C LYS A 152 -10.77 -13.57 -7.00
N LEU A 153 -11.07 -13.64 -5.70
CA LEU A 153 -11.21 -12.47 -4.85
C LEU A 153 -9.84 -12.14 -4.22
N SER A 154 -9.29 -10.96 -4.53
CA SER A 154 -8.08 -10.43 -3.89
C SER A 154 -8.43 -9.55 -2.69
N LEU A 155 -7.41 -9.17 -1.91
CA LEU A 155 -7.54 -8.26 -0.77
C LEU A 155 -7.29 -6.79 -1.15
N GLU A 156 -7.16 -6.51 -2.45
CA GLU A 156 -7.04 -5.15 -2.98
C GLU A 156 -8.32 -4.37 -2.73
N LEU A 157 -8.21 -3.09 -2.37
CA LEU A 157 -9.37 -2.27 -2.00
C LEU A 157 -10.49 -2.24 -3.07
N PRO A 158 -10.19 -2.19 -4.39
CA PRO A 158 -11.22 -2.28 -5.43
C PRO A 158 -11.98 -3.61 -5.50
N VAL A 159 -11.46 -4.68 -4.89
CA VAL A 159 -12.15 -5.99 -4.79
C VAL A 159 -12.77 -6.16 -3.41
N TYR A 160 -11.99 -5.91 -2.35
CA TYR A 160 -12.41 -6.06 -0.96
C TYR A 160 -13.65 -5.22 -0.63
N ASN A 161 -13.62 -3.92 -0.95
CA ASN A 161 -14.71 -3.01 -0.56
C ASN A 161 -16.06 -3.37 -1.21
N PRO A 162 -16.13 -3.65 -2.54
CA PRO A 162 -17.38 -4.13 -3.13
C PRO A 162 -17.88 -5.46 -2.56
N VAL A 163 -16.99 -6.42 -2.25
CA VAL A 163 -17.41 -7.69 -1.62
C VAL A 163 -18.03 -7.41 -0.25
N MET A 164 -17.41 -6.58 0.58
CA MET A 164 -17.94 -6.26 1.91
C MET A 164 -19.29 -5.55 1.86
N LYS A 165 -19.54 -4.74 0.82
CA LYS A 165 -20.78 -3.96 0.67
C LYS A 165 -21.92 -4.71 -0.03
N PHE A 166 -21.61 -5.53 -1.03
CA PHE A 166 -22.62 -6.04 -1.95
C PHE A 166 -22.74 -7.57 -1.97
N CYS A 167 -21.76 -8.31 -1.41
CA CYS A 167 -21.84 -9.76 -1.39
C CYS A 167 -22.86 -10.22 -0.34
N SER A 168 -23.99 -10.76 -0.78
CA SER A 168 -25.02 -11.32 0.11
C SER A 168 -24.57 -12.58 0.86
N ASN A 169 -23.52 -13.27 0.37
CA ASN A 169 -22.96 -14.43 1.04
C ASN A 169 -22.11 -14.01 2.25
N ARG A 170 -22.68 -14.14 3.45
CA ARG A 170 -22.04 -13.82 4.73
C ARG A 170 -20.73 -14.57 4.96
N SER A 171 -20.63 -15.84 4.57
CA SER A 171 -19.41 -16.64 4.75
C SER A 171 -18.25 -16.11 3.91
N ILE A 172 -18.52 -15.61 2.71
CA ILE A 172 -17.51 -14.97 1.86
C ILE A 172 -17.02 -13.67 2.52
N ARG A 173 -17.94 -12.80 2.98
CA ARG A 173 -17.58 -11.57 3.69
C ARG A 173 -16.74 -11.87 4.93
N GLN A 174 -17.13 -12.83 5.74
CA GLN A 174 -16.39 -13.25 6.93
C GLN A 174 -14.97 -13.71 6.59
N THR A 175 -14.84 -14.60 5.60
CA THR A 175 -13.54 -15.14 5.18
C THR A 175 -12.61 -14.02 4.68
N LEU A 176 -13.14 -13.13 3.83
CA LEU A 176 -12.36 -12.04 3.26
C LEU A 176 -11.99 -10.98 4.29
N TRP A 177 -12.90 -10.65 5.21
CA TRP A 177 -12.62 -9.74 6.33
C TRP A 177 -11.50 -10.27 7.21
N HIS A 178 -11.53 -11.55 7.59
CA HIS A 178 -10.44 -12.14 8.38
C HIS A 178 -9.11 -12.08 7.62
N ALA A 179 -9.10 -12.54 6.36
CA ALA A 179 -7.90 -12.50 5.52
C ALA A 179 -7.33 -11.07 5.39
N PHE A 180 -8.19 -10.06 5.25
CA PHE A 180 -7.77 -8.66 5.17
C PHE A 180 -7.16 -8.14 6.48
N ASN A 181 -7.72 -8.53 7.64
CA ASN A 181 -7.29 -7.99 8.94
C ASN A 181 -6.08 -8.72 9.54
N VAL A 182 -5.66 -9.86 8.99
CA VAL A 182 -4.45 -10.59 9.41
C VAL A 182 -3.28 -10.45 8.43
N LYS A 183 -3.40 -9.56 7.44
CA LYS A 183 -2.34 -9.29 6.45
C LYS A 183 -1.04 -8.89 7.16
N ALA A 184 0.08 -9.35 6.61
CA ALA A 184 1.42 -9.02 7.07
C ALA A 184 1.65 -9.28 8.57
N ASN A 185 1.14 -10.39 9.11
CA ASN A 185 1.30 -10.73 10.53
C ASN A 185 2.78 -10.84 10.96
N ALA A 186 3.69 -11.12 10.03
CA ALA A 186 5.14 -11.08 10.27
C ALA A 186 5.66 -9.69 10.70
N ASN A 187 4.91 -8.62 10.43
CA ASN A 187 5.28 -7.26 10.83
C ASN A 187 5.14 -7.01 12.33
N GLU A 188 4.58 -7.93 13.12
CA GLU A 188 4.46 -7.79 14.58
C GLU A 188 5.81 -7.44 15.22
N LEU A 189 6.87 -8.20 14.91
CA LEU A 189 8.20 -7.97 15.48
C LEU A 189 8.79 -6.63 15.03
N VAL A 190 8.58 -6.26 13.76
CA VAL A 190 9.03 -4.97 13.20
C VAL A 190 8.36 -3.80 13.92
N VAL A 191 7.05 -3.92 14.20
CA VAL A 191 6.30 -2.88 14.93
C VAL A 191 6.79 -2.76 16.37
N VAL A 192 7.04 -3.88 17.05
CA VAL A 192 7.58 -3.88 18.42
C VAL A 192 8.95 -3.20 18.46
N GLU A 193 9.86 -3.58 17.57
CA GLU A 193 11.18 -2.95 17.46
C GLU A 193 11.07 -1.46 17.14
N MET A 194 10.22 -1.08 16.18
CA MET A 194 9.97 0.33 15.85
C MET A 194 9.48 1.14 17.05
N LEU A 195 8.59 0.58 17.88
CA LEU A 195 8.09 1.24 19.09
C LEU A 195 9.18 1.41 20.15
N GLN A 196 10.05 0.40 20.33
CA GLN A 196 11.21 0.48 21.23
C GLN A 196 12.18 1.55 20.78
N LEU A 197 12.60 1.53 19.51
CA LEU A 197 13.53 2.51 18.94
C LEU A 197 12.96 3.94 18.99
N ARG A 198 11.65 4.11 18.75
CA ARG A 198 10.98 5.41 18.92
C ARG A 198 11.01 5.90 20.35
N HIS A 199 10.85 5.00 21.33
CA HIS A 199 10.93 5.37 22.74
C HIS A 199 12.36 5.76 23.14
N GLU A 200 13.37 4.98 22.75
CA GLU A 200 14.78 5.29 22.99
C GLU A 200 15.18 6.64 22.36
N LEU A 201 14.76 6.88 21.12
CA LEU A 201 15.00 8.16 20.43
C LEU A 201 14.41 9.35 21.22
N ALA A 202 13.19 9.21 21.75
CA ALA A 202 12.56 10.24 22.55
C ALA A 202 13.38 10.53 23.82
N GLN A 203 13.81 9.48 24.53
CA GLN A 203 14.62 9.61 25.75
C GLN A 203 15.96 10.28 25.49
N LEU A 204 16.65 9.92 24.41
CA LEU A 204 17.94 10.52 24.01
C LEU A 204 17.81 12.02 23.73
N LEU A 205 16.66 12.46 23.23
CA LEU A 205 16.36 13.87 22.94
C LEU A 205 15.74 14.61 24.12
N GLY A 206 15.61 13.96 25.29
CA GLY A 206 15.10 14.57 26.52
C GLY A 206 13.57 14.61 26.63
N PHE A 207 12.85 13.86 25.82
CA PHE A 207 11.39 13.70 25.89
C PHE A 207 11.03 12.40 26.63
N ALA A 208 9.88 12.37 27.31
CA ALA A 208 9.43 11.16 28.02
C ALA A 208 8.83 10.12 27.08
N THR A 209 8.20 10.57 25.99
CA THR A 209 7.55 9.69 25.00
C THR A 209 7.79 10.17 23.57
N PHE A 210 7.66 9.25 22.60
CA PHE A 210 7.71 9.62 21.19
C PHE A 210 6.57 10.55 20.77
N ALA A 211 5.42 10.50 21.46
CA ALA A 211 4.31 11.41 21.22
C ALA A 211 4.70 12.86 21.54
N GLU A 212 5.36 13.09 22.68
CA GLU A 212 5.89 14.41 23.03
C GLU A 212 6.93 14.91 22.02
N LEU A 213 7.89 14.05 21.65
CA LEU A 213 8.88 14.36 20.62
C LEU A 213 8.20 14.74 19.29
N SER A 214 7.17 13.98 18.88
CA SER A 214 6.43 14.23 17.64
C SER A 214 5.63 15.53 17.65
N LEU A 215 5.17 15.97 18.83
CA LEU A 215 4.40 17.21 18.99
C LEU A 215 5.27 18.45 19.09
N ALA A 216 6.55 18.32 19.41
CA ALA A 216 7.47 19.45 19.60
C ALA A 216 7.54 20.43 18.42
N ASN A 217 7.20 19.99 17.19
CA ASN A 217 7.15 20.82 15.99
C ASN A 217 5.74 20.95 15.37
N LYS A 218 4.69 20.53 16.09
CA LYS A 218 3.29 20.57 15.62
C LYS A 218 2.51 21.69 16.33
N VAL A 219 1.36 22.04 15.76
CA VAL A 219 0.49 23.11 16.30
C VAL A 219 -0.20 22.70 17.62
N ALA A 220 -0.41 21.39 17.83
CA ALA A 220 -1.02 20.90 19.06
C ALA A 220 -0.07 21.11 20.26
N PRO A 221 -0.56 21.71 21.37
CA PRO A 221 0.32 22.24 22.41
C PRO A 221 0.88 21.19 23.38
N SER A 222 0.23 20.03 23.52
CA SER A 222 0.67 18.94 24.39
C SER A 222 -0.02 17.62 24.02
N VAL A 223 0.50 16.50 24.54
CA VAL A 223 -0.15 15.19 24.42
C VAL A 223 -1.53 15.21 25.08
N ASP A 224 -1.64 15.81 26.27
CA ASP A 224 -2.91 15.93 26.99
C ASP A 224 -3.96 16.67 26.17
N ALA A 225 -3.60 17.79 25.54
CA ALA A 225 -4.53 18.54 24.69
C ALA A 225 -5.04 17.73 23.49
N VAL A 226 -4.19 16.86 22.93
CA VAL A 226 -4.61 15.92 21.86
C VAL A 226 -5.57 14.88 22.42
N LEU A 227 -5.25 14.27 23.56
CA LEU A 227 -6.11 13.27 24.20
C LEU A 227 -7.46 13.86 24.61
N ASP A 228 -7.48 15.04 25.22
CA ASP A 228 -8.69 15.77 25.59
C ASP A 228 -9.57 16.05 24.36
N THR A 229 -8.95 16.44 23.24
CA THR A 229 -9.69 16.67 21.99
C THR A 229 -10.29 15.36 21.45
N LEU A 230 -9.54 14.26 21.46
CA LEU A 230 -10.03 12.95 21.03
C LEU A 230 -11.15 12.43 21.94
N GLU A 231 -11.05 12.70 23.24
CA GLU A 231 -12.04 12.35 24.25
C GLU A 231 -13.34 13.14 24.06
N GLU A 232 -13.24 14.46 23.88
CA GLU A 232 -14.40 15.30 23.55
C GLU A 232 -15.10 14.84 22.26
N LEU A 233 -14.33 14.44 21.24
CA LEU A 233 -14.87 13.87 20.00
C LEU A 233 -15.57 12.53 20.27
N ARG A 234 -14.95 11.65 21.05
CA ARG A 234 -15.53 10.35 21.44
C ARG A 234 -16.86 10.54 22.17
N ASP A 235 -16.90 11.41 23.17
CA ASP A 235 -18.10 11.66 23.98
C ASP A 235 -19.29 12.16 23.14
N LYS A 236 -19.01 12.96 22.11
CA LYS A 236 -20.05 13.44 21.17
C LYS A 236 -20.44 12.42 20.11
N ALA A 237 -19.47 11.63 19.62
CA ALA A 237 -19.69 10.68 18.52
C ALA A 237 -20.28 9.35 18.99
N LEU A 238 -19.91 8.86 20.17
CA LEU A 238 -20.26 7.52 20.66
C LEU A 238 -21.79 7.32 20.78
N PRO A 239 -22.58 8.23 21.38
CA PRO A 239 -24.03 8.04 21.45
C PRO A 239 -24.70 7.96 20.08
N ARG A 240 -24.18 8.72 19.10
CA ARG A 240 -24.68 8.71 17.71
C ARG A 240 -24.30 7.41 17.01
N SER A 241 -23.05 6.99 17.10
CA SER A 241 -22.58 5.73 16.52
C SER A 241 -23.35 4.52 17.09
N GLN A 242 -23.64 4.51 18.40
CA GLN A 242 -24.48 3.47 19.00
C GLN A 242 -25.93 3.50 18.51
N ALA A 243 -26.49 4.68 18.25
CA ALA A 243 -27.82 4.81 17.67
C ALA A 243 -27.86 4.32 16.21
N GLU A 244 -26.85 4.68 15.41
CA GLU A 244 -26.69 4.20 14.03
C GLU A 244 -26.54 2.68 13.99
N LEU A 245 -25.73 2.09 14.88
CA LEU A 245 -25.61 0.63 14.97
C LEU A 245 -26.93 -0.04 15.32
N ARG A 246 -27.72 0.52 16.26
CA ARG A 246 -29.05 -0.03 16.57
C ARG A 246 -29.98 0.01 15.37
N LEU A 247 -30.00 1.12 14.62
CA LEU A 247 -30.79 1.22 13.38
C LEU A 247 -30.35 0.18 12.35
N LEU A 248 -29.05 -0.08 12.25
CA LEU A 248 -28.49 -1.10 11.37
C LEU A 248 -28.91 -2.51 11.79
N GLU A 249 -28.85 -2.80 13.08
CA GLU A 249 -29.27 -4.09 13.65
C GLU A 249 -30.78 -4.32 13.49
N GLU A 250 -31.60 -3.29 13.70
CA GLU A 250 -33.05 -3.34 13.45
C GLU A 250 -33.37 -3.60 11.98
N PHE A 251 -32.68 -2.91 11.07
CA PHE A 251 -32.84 -3.11 9.63
C PHE A 251 -32.40 -4.51 9.20
N ALA A 252 -31.25 -4.99 9.66
CA ALA A 252 -30.76 -6.34 9.40
C ALA A 252 -31.69 -7.42 9.95
N ALA A 253 -32.19 -7.25 11.18
CA ALA A 253 -33.13 -8.17 11.80
C ALA A 253 -34.48 -8.24 11.04
N SER A 254 -34.95 -7.13 10.47
CA SER A 254 -36.15 -7.13 9.61
C SER A 254 -35.99 -7.93 8.31
N HIS A 255 -34.75 -8.33 7.97
CA HIS A 255 -34.39 -9.21 6.86
C HIS A 255 -33.85 -10.57 7.34
N ASP A 256 -34.25 -11.00 8.54
CA ASP A 256 -33.90 -12.29 9.16
C ASP A 256 -32.38 -12.51 9.39
N HIS A 257 -31.59 -11.43 9.46
CA HIS A 257 -30.15 -11.55 9.72
C HIS A 257 -29.86 -11.82 11.21
N PRO A 258 -28.88 -12.70 11.54
CA PRO A 258 -28.50 -12.95 12.92
C PRO A 258 -27.83 -11.72 13.57
N LEU A 259 -28.17 -11.49 14.84
CA LEU A 259 -27.56 -10.46 15.69
C LEU A 259 -26.67 -11.09 16.78
N PRO A 260 -25.70 -10.34 17.35
CA PRO A 260 -25.31 -8.98 16.96
C PRO A 260 -24.56 -8.95 15.64
N LEU A 261 -24.64 -7.83 14.92
CA LEU A 261 -23.87 -7.65 13.69
C LEU A 261 -22.38 -7.79 13.97
N GLN A 262 -21.69 -8.59 13.15
CA GLN A 262 -20.24 -8.72 13.22
C GLN A 262 -19.56 -7.69 12.33
N GLN A 263 -18.25 -7.49 12.49
CA GLN A 263 -17.48 -6.51 11.71
C GLN A 263 -17.59 -6.71 10.19
N TRP A 264 -17.76 -7.96 9.75
CA TRP A 264 -17.97 -8.30 8.33
C TRP A 264 -19.42 -8.17 7.84
N ASP A 265 -20.34 -7.83 8.73
CA ASP A 265 -21.75 -7.57 8.41
C ASP A 265 -22.02 -6.05 8.27
N ILE A 266 -21.28 -5.20 9.01
CA ILE A 266 -21.51 -3.74 9.06
C ILE A 266 -21.54 -3.06 7.68
N PRO A 267 -20.60 -3.29 6.74
CA PRO A 267 -20.63 -2.56 5.46
C PRO A 267 -21.73 -3.00 4.50
N TYR A 268 -22.33 -4.18 4.72
CA TYR A 268 -23.37 -4.75 3.86
C TYR A 268 -24.76 -4.23 4.22
N TRP A 269 -25.02 -4.05 5.52
CA TRP A 269 -26.24 -3.48 6.05
C TRP A 269 -26.19 -1.96 6.02
#